data_AF-A0A445IZQ5-F1
#
_entry.id   AF-A0A445IZQ5-F1
#
_cell.length_a   1.000
_cell.length_b   1.000
_cell.length_c   1.000
_cell.angle_alpha   90.00
_cell.angle_beta   90.00
_cell.angle_gamma   90.00
#
_symmetry.space_group_name_H-M   'P 1'
#
loop_
_entity.id
_entity.type
_entity.pdbx_description
1 polymer ?
#
loop_
_entity_poly.entity_id
_entity_poly.type
_entity_poly.pdbx_seq_one_letter_code
_entity_poly.pdbx_strand_id
1 'polypeptide(L)'
;MNDMFGRLKVLLNNLEALGQTYSKAQINRKVLESFPKVWEPKTTTTQEARDLENLAWDELLGIQRVHKVHLQNREHFQKKNFVALNFEETHFRREEKKSLSKALKVQMQETDGSDNSNASTDDEWIKLKEKFKASASENTELRKSNEDLKKKNQTLEKSLEQASMTDESSIVEKLIEEVVFITEVFEKFLQSPKTLTVLLKFHQHPYDKSGLGLKKGTTSFKSPSDSNKCDLCDNSSHFKFKCIHKKRQMSKGTNSVGPKKI
;
A
#
# COMPACT_ATOMS: atom_id res chain seq x y z
N MET A 1 18.45 -2.98 14.96
CA MET A 1 17.34 -2.15 15.49
C MET A 1 16.17 -2.17 14.54
N ASN A 2 16.35 -1.80 13.25
CA ASN A 2 15.32 -1.95 12.21
C ASN A 2 14.78 -3.40 12.10
N ASP A 3 15.64 -4.40 12.32
CA ASP A 3 15.26 -5.81 12.36
C ASP A 3 14.29 -6.17 13.50
N MET A 4 14.40 -5.56 14.69
CA MET A 4 13.48 -5.83 15.81
C MET A 4 12.06 -5.32 15.51
N PHE A 5 11.95 -4.09 14.98
CA PHE A 5 10.67 -3.50 14.61
C PHE A 5 10.03 -4.20 13.41
N GLY A 6 10.83 -4.66 12.45
CA GLY A 6 10.35 -5.51 11.36
C GLY A 6 9.71 -6.80 11.87
N ARG A 7 10.40 -7.51 12.79
CA ARG A 7 9.89 -8.74 13.41
C ARG A 7 8.64 -8.48 14.26
N LEU A 8 8.60 -7.38 15.01
CA LEU A 8 7.43 -6.97 15.78
C LEU A 8 6.21 -6.74 14.87
N LYS A 9 6.40 -6.09 13.72
CA LYS A 9 5.33 -5.84 12.75
C LYS A 9 4.79 -7.14 12.16
N VAL A 10 5.66 -8.08 11.80
CA VAL A 10 5.25 -9.42 11.33
C VAL A 10 4.49 -10.17 12.42
N LEU A 11 4.93 -10.10 13.67
CA LEU A 11 4.25 -10.73 14.81
C LEU A 11 2.84 -10.16 15.00
N LEU A 12 2.70 -8.83 14.96
CA LEU A 12 1.41 -8.15 15.11
C LEU A 12 0.43 -8.55 14.00
N ASN A 13 0.90 -8.61 12.75
CA ASN A 13 0.09 -9.05 11.62
C ASN A 13 -0.39 -10.50 11.79
N ASN A 14 0.48 -11.39 12.28
CA ASN A 14 0.10 -12.79 12.55
C ASN A 14 -0.90 -12.91 13.70
N LEU A 15 -0.76 -12.09 14.74
CA LEU A 15 -1.69 -12.06 15.88
C LEU A 15 -3.07 -11.53 15.45
N GLU A 16 -3.10 -10.51 14.60
CA GLU A 16 -4.33 -9.97 14.03
C GLU A 16 -5.04 -11.01 13.16
N ALA A 17 -4.31 -11.78 12.35
CA ALA A 17 -4.86 -12.90 11.58
C ALA A 17 -5.44 -14.02 12.45
N LEU A 18 -4.99 -14.14 13.71
CA LEU A 18 -5.52 -15.06 14.71
C LEU A 18 -6.68 -14.45 15.54
N GLY A 19 -7.11 -13.24 15.22
CA GLY A 19 -8.18 -12.52 15.92
C GLY A 19 -7.76 -11.84 17.23
N GLN A 20 -6.45 -11.74 17.51
CA GLN A 20 -5.94 -11.01 18.66
C GLN A 20 -5.43 -9.63 18.25
N THR A 21 -6.19 -8.59 18.61
CA THR A 21 -5.81 -7.20 18.39
C THR A 21 -5.26 -6.58 19.67
N TYR A 22 -4.13 -5.88 19.57
CA TYR A 22 -3.54 -5.13 20.67
C TYR A 22 -3.70 -3.63 20.43
N SER A 23 -4.07 -2.88 21.46
CA SER A 23 -4.07 -1.42 21.39
C SER A 23 -2.65 -0.90 21.28
N LYS A 24 -2.48 0.26 20.64
CA LYS A 24 -1.16 0.90 20.47
C LYS A 24 -0.42 1.09 21.80
N ALA A 25 -1.14 1.46 22.86
CA ALA A 25 -0.59 1.58 24.21
C ALA A 25 -0.05 0.25 24.77
N GLN A 26 -0.75 -0.87 24.54
CA GLN A 26 -0.29 -2.20 24.97
C GLN A 26 0.97 -2.63 24.23
N ILE A 27 1.03 -2.39 22.92
CA ILE A 27 2.21 -2.74 22.11
C ILE A 27 3.40 -1.89 22.54
N ASN A 28 3.21 -0.58 22.71
CA ASN A 28 4.25 0.34 23.17
C ASN A 28 4.77 -0.03 24.57
N ARG A 29 3.87 -0.40 25.49
CA ARG A 29 4.26 -0.90 26.82
C ARG A 29 5.10 -2.18 26.73
N LYS A 30 4.67 -3.16 25.93
CA LYS A 30 5.40 -4.43 25.75
C LYS A 30 6.79 -4.22 25.16
N VAL A 31 6.95 -3.26 24.25
CA VAL A 31 8.26 -2.93 23.69
C VAL A 31 9.14 -2.23 24.73
N LEU A 32 8.60 -1.30 25.52
CA LEU A 32 9.33 -0.66 26.62
C LEU A 32 9.80 -1.70 27.66
N GLU A 33 8.93 -2.65 28.03
CA GLU A 33 9.23 -3.77 28.94
C GLU A 33 10.30 -4.72 28.38
N SER A 34 10.44 -4.82 27.06
CA SER A 34 11.43 -5.67 26.41
C SER A 34 12.85 -5.08 26.42
N PHE A 35 13.03 -3.83 26.87
CA PHE A 35 14.35 -3.22 26.95
C PHE A 35 15.18 -3.81 28.11
N PRO A 36 16.52 -3.85 27.97
CA PRO A 36 17.39 -4.36 29.03
C PRO A 36 17.20 -3.58 30.34
N LYS A 37 17.36 -4.24 31.49
CA LYS A 37 17.17 -3.63 32.83
C LYS A 37 17.92 -2.33 33.09
N VAL A 38 19.06 -2.11 32.42
CA VAL A 38 19.83 -0.84 32.47
C VAL A 38 18.99 0.37 32.01
N TRP A 39 17.90 0.13 31.30
CA TRP A 39 16.98 1.13 30.76
C TRP A 39 15.78 1.40 31.66
N GLU A 40 15.53 0.58 32.69
CA GLU A 40 14.34 0.68 33.55
C GLU A 40 14.06 2.09 34.07
N PRO A 41 15.04 2.84 34.62
CA PRO A 41 14.76 4.18 35.14
C PRO A 41 14.21 5.13 34.06
N LYS A 42 14.67 5.00 32.81
CA LYS A 42 14.23 5.86 31.70
C LYS A 42 12.96 5.34 31.02
N THR A 43 12.74 4.03 30.98
CA THR A 43 11.47 3.47 30.50
C THR A 43 10.33 3.79 31.46
N THR A 44 10.58 3.73 32.77
CA THR A 44 9.61 4.09 33.81
C THR A 44 9.24 5.57 33.74
N THR A 45 10.24 6.48 33.69
CA THR A 45 9.94 7.92 33.49
C THR A 45 9.19 8.18 32.19
N THR A 46 9.50 7.46 31.10
CA THR A 46 8.80 7.62 29.82
C THR A 46 7.36 7.11 29.88
N GLN A 47 7.13 6.01 30.60
CA GLN A 47 5.82 5.40 30.80
C GLN A 47 4.92 6.23 31.74
N GLU A 48 5.50 6.93 32.71
CA GLU A 48 4.79 7.79 33.65
C GLU A 48 4.52 9.20 33.10
N ALA A 49 5.42 9.73 32.28
CA ALA A 49 5.33 11.11 31.80
C ALA A 49 4.61 11.27 30.44
N ARG A 50 4.32 10.17 29.72
CA ARG A 50 3.78 10.24 28.35
C ARG A 50 2.60 9.32 28.11
N ASP A 51 1.66 9.80 27.30
CA ASP A 51 0.59 8.97 26.75
C ASP A 51 1.14 7.94 25.78
N LEU A 52 1.11 6.69 26.20
CA LEU A 52 1.54 5.54 25.38
C LEU A 52 0.71 5.35 24.10
N GLU A 53 -0.50 5.91 24.05
CA GLU A 53 -1.36 5.88 22.87
C GLU A 53 -0.87 6.84 21.77
N ASN A 54 -0.25 7.96 22.16
CA ASN A 54 0.28 8.98 21.25
C ASN A 54 1.76 8.78 20.93
N LEU A 55 2.48 7.96 21.69
CA LEU A 55 3.89 7.69 21.50
C LEU A 55 4.15 7.03 20.13
N ALA A 56 4.92 7.72 19.28
CA ALA A 56 5.31 7.23 17.97
C ALA A 56 6.55 6.31 18.07
N TRP A 57 6.59 5.30 17.21
CA TRP A 57 7.70 4.35 17.13
C TRP A 57 9.04 5.01 16.81
N ASP A 58 9.03 6.03 15.95
CA ASP A 58 10.23 6.80 15.59
C ASP A 58 10.79 7.59 16.78
N GLU A 59 9.92 8.02 17.69
CA GLU A 59 10.34 8.73 18.90
C GLU A 59 10.97 7.75 19.91
N LEU A 60 10.40 6.56 20.07
CA LEU A 60 10.98 5.44 20.82
C LEU A 60 12.39 5.07 20.29
N LEU A 61 12.53 4.99 18.98
CA LEU A 61 13.82 4.79 18.29
C LEU A 61 14.80 5.94 18.56
N GLY A 62 14.32 7.18 18.58
CA GLY A 62 15.11 8.37 18.92
C GLY A 62 15.66 8.30 20.34
N ILE A 63 14.80 8.02 21.32
CA ILE A 63 15.18 7.85 22.74
C ILE A 63 16.24 6.76 22.87
N GLN A 64 16.06 5.63 22.16
CA GLN A 64 17.00 4.52 22.18
C GLN A 64 18.37 4.87 21.57
N ARG A 65 18.40 5.57 20.43
CA ARG A 65 19.66 5.99 19.80
C ARG A 65 20.44 6.96 20.69
N VAL A 66 19.76 7.98 21.21
CA VAL A 66 20.38 9.01 22.07
C VAL A 66 20.96 8.37 23.33
N HIS A 67 20.22 7.46 23.97
CA HIS A 67 20.73 6.77 25.16
C HIS A 67 21.89 5.83 24.83
N LYS A 68 21.85 5.09 23.71
CA LYS A 68 22.97 4.21 23.31
C LYS A 68 24.27 5.00 23.11
N VAL A 69 24.19 6.18 22.47
CA VAL A 69 25.33 7.10 22.31
C VAL A 69 25.81 7.60 23.67
N HIS A 70 24.89 7.97 24.57
CA HIS A 70 25.23 8.42 25.91
C HIS A 70 25.92 7.33 26.74
N LEU A 71 25.46 6.07 26.64
CA LEU A 71 26.05 4.92 27.32
C LEU A 71 27.47 4.63 26.79
N GLN A 72 27.66 4.64 25.47
CA GLN A 72 28.97 4.47 24.83
C GLN A 72 29.96 5.56 25.25
N ASN A 73 29.50 6.82 25.34
CA ASN A 73 30.32 7.90 25.86
C ASN A 73 30.69 7.65 27.33
N ARG A 74 29.73 7.21 28.16
CA ARG A 74 29.97 6.93 29.59
C ARG A 74 31.00 5.81 29.80
N GLU A 75 30.95 4.73 29.02
CA GLU A 75 31.95 3.65 29.05
C GLU A 75 33.33 4.11 28.58
N HIS A 76 33.38 5.02 27.60
CA HIS A 76 34.63 5.61 27.10
C HIS A 76 35.27 6.59 28.10
N PHE A 77 34.45 7.27 28.92
CA PHE A 77 34.91 8.08 30.05
C PHE A 77 35.27 7.23 31.28
N GLN A 78 34.57 6.14 31.57
CA GLN A 78 34.90 5.26 32.71
C GLN A 78 36.22 4.50 32.54
N LYS A 79 36.67 4.21 31.30
CA LYS A 79 38.00 3.64 31.04
C LYS A 79 39.15 4.63 31.21
N LYS A 80 38.86 5.93 31.32
CA LYS A 80 39.85 6.98 31.59
C LYS A 80 39.48 7.71 32.87
N ASN A 81 39.99 7.17 33.98
CA ASN A 81 40.01 7.74 35.32
C ASN A 81 38.68 7.65 36.09
N PHE A 82 38.66 6.77 37.09
CA PHE A 82 37.85 6.99 38.29
C PHE A 82 38.73 6.77 39.51
N VAL A 83 39.44 7.83 39.92
CA VAL A 83 39.69 8.05 41.35
C VAL A 83 38.40 8.66 41.88
N ALA A 84 37.86 8.01 42.91
CA ALA A 84 36.53 8.26 43.46
C ALA A 84 36.31 9.72 43.86
N LEU A 85 35.25 10.32 43.32
CA LEU A 85 34.54 11.40 44.00
C LEU A 85 33.06 11.07 43.96
N ASN A 86 32.52 10.71 45.14
CA ASN A 86 31.10 10.63 45.40
C ASN A 86 30.52 12.04 45.22
N PHE A 87 29.56 12.20 44.31
CA PHE A 87 28.76 13.42 44.25
C PHE A 87 27.29 13.05 44.35
N GLU A 88 26.77 13.25 45.55
CA GLU A 88 25.34 13.25 45.88
C GLU A 88 24.64 14.32 45.04
N GLU A 89 23.56 13.94 44.37
CA GLU A 89 22.75 14.79 43.52
C GLU A 89 21.85 15.69 44.36
N THR A 90 22.13 17.01 44.44
CA THR A 90 21.12 18.00 44.85
C THR A 90 21.19 19.29 44.01
N HIS A 91 20.23 19.39 43.10
CA HIS A 91 19.45 20.57 42.72
C HIS A 91 19.93 21.97 43.21
N PHE A 92 20.43 22.85 42.30
CA PHE A 92 19.95 24.23 42.11
C PHE A 92 20.65 24.96 40.94
N ARG A 93 19.98 25.05 39.79
CA ARG A 93 20.28 26.00 38.71
C ARG A 93 19.84 27.41 39.14
N ARG A 94 20.74 28.31 39.55
CA ARG A 94 20.58 29.77 39.30
C ARG A 94 21.76 30.72 39.58
N GLU A 95 22.84 30.35 40.26
CA GLU A 95 23.85 31.33 40.71
C GLU A 95 25.11 31.48 39.84
N GLU A 96 25.28 30.68 38.77
CA GLU A 96 26.53 30.66 38.00
C GLU A 96 26.83 31.90 37.15
N LYS A 97 25.84 32.74 36.81
CA LYS A 97 26.10 33.92 35.97
C LYS A 97 26.76 35.08 36.72
N LYS A 98 26.67 35.13 38.06
CA LYS A 98 27.25 36.22 38.86
C LYS A 98 28.69 35.94 39.29
N SER A 99 29.04 34.67 39.47
CA SER A 99 30.39 34.24 39.88
C SER A 99 31.39 34.25 38.71
N LEU A 100 30.96 33.93 37.49
CA LEU A 100 31.84 33.93 36.31
C LEU A 100 32.30 35.34 35.90
N SER A 101 31.45 36.36 36.06
CA SER A 101 31.84 37.75 35.77
C SER A 101 32.87 38.30 36.79
N LYS A 102 32.94 37.72 38.00
CA LYS A 102 33.89 38.12 39.03
C LYS A 102 35.24 37.42 38.87
N ALA A 103 35.23 36.16 38.43
CA ALA A 103 36.45 35.40 38.13
C ALA A 103 37.20 35.93 36.89
N LEU A 104 36.47 36.35 35.85
CA LEU A 104 37.09 36.87 34.62
C LEU A 104 37.76 38.25 34.84
N LYS A 105 37.31 39.03 35.83
CA LYS A 105 37.88 40.35 36.15
C LYS A 105 39.18 40.27 36.97
N VAL A 106 39.47 39.13 37.59
CA VAL A 106 40.67 38.93 38.42
C VAL A 106 41.89 38.50 37.60
N GLN A 107 41.71 37.99 36.38
CA GLN A 107 42.80 37.43 35.56
C GLN A 107 43.55 38.44 34.66
N MET A 108 43.36 39.75 34.82
CA MET A 108 44.05 40.78 34.00
C MET A 108 44.99 41.71 34.79
N GLN A 109 45.34 41.40 36.04
CA GLN A 109 46.41 42.12 36.74
C GLN A 109 47.60 41.21 36.99
N GLU A 110 48.70 41.61 36.37
CA GLU A 110 50.05 41.07 36.52
C GLU A 110 50.42 40.89 37.99
N THR A 111 51.03 39.76 38.33
CA THR A 111 51.98 39.70 39.44
C THR A 111 53.19 38.89 39.02
N ASP A 112 54.30 39.62 38.90
CA ASP A 112 55.67 39.14 38.85
C ASP A 112 55.99 38.12 39.95
N GLY A 113 56.88 37.21 39.60
CA GLY A 113 57.83 36.60 40.52
C GLY A 113 57.34 35.37 41.29
N SER A 114 57.77 34.18 40.85
CA SER A 114 58.61 33.29 41.67
C SER A 114 58.73 31.94 40.97
N ASP A 115 59.95 31.57 40.63
CA ASP A 115 60.33 30.24 40.16
C ASP A 115 59.86 29.15 41.14
N ASN A 116 59.08 28.19 40.65
CA ASN A 116 59.05 26.85 41.19
C ASN A 116 58.73 25.84 40.08
N SER A 117 59.44 24.73 40.12
CA SER A 117 59.59 23.74 39.04
C SER A 117 58.32 22.92 38.78
N ASN A 118 57.60 23.22 37.69
CA ASN A 118 56.40 22.45 37.30
C ASN A 118 56.32 22.21 35.77
N ALA A 119 57.43 21.91 35.09
CA ALA A 119 57.44 21.68 33.64
C ALA A 119 56.49 20.56 33.17
N SER A 120 56.07 19.65 34.06
CA SER A 120 55.22 18.49 33.71
C SER A 120 53.73 18.79 33.57
N THR A 121 53.20 19.81 34.24
CA THR A 121 51.76 20.16 34.20
C THR A 121 51.42 21.07 33.03
N ASP A 122 52.37 21.89 32.58
CA ASP A 122 52.17 22.80 31.45
C ASP A 122 52.08 22.04 30.10
N ASP A 123 52.83 20.95 29.94
CA ASP A 123 52.79 20.11 28.74
C ASP A 123 51.43 19.41 28.54
N GLU A 124 50.77 19.00 29.62
CA GLU A 124 49.44 18.40 29.56
C GLU A 124 48.36 19.43 29.22
N TRP A 125 48.48 20.64 29.77
CA TRP A 125 47.59 21.76 29.47
C TRP A 125 47.70 22.20 28.01
N ILE A 126 48.92 22.27 27.46
CA ILE A 126 49.17 22.59 26.05
C ILE A 126 48.51 21.53 25.15
N LYS A 127 48.74 20.24 25.42
CA LYS A 127 48.10 19.13 24.67
C LYS A 127 46.57 19.19 24.75
N LEU A 128 46.01 19.54 25.90
CA LEU A 128 44.56 19.66 26.06
C LEU A 128 43.99 20.85 25.26
N LYS A 129 44.70 21.99 25.28
CA LYS A 129 44.34 23.19 24.52
C LYS A 129 44.37 22.95 23.02
N GLU A 130 45.37 22.22 22.53
CA GLU A 130 45.46 21.82 21.12
C GLU A 130 44.32 20.89 20.72
N LYS A 131 44.00 19.88 21.54
CA LYS A 131 42.85 18.99 21.31
C LYS A 131 41.54 19.75 21.27
N PHE A 132 41.33 20.68 22.20
CA PHE A 132 40.12 21.50 22.21
C PHE A 132 40.01 22.35 20.94
N LYS A 133 41.13 22.93 20.48
CA LYS A 133 41.19 23.68 19.23
C LYS A 133 40.88 22.80 18.02
N ALA A 134 41.42 21.57 17.97
CA ALA A 134 41.16 20.60 16.91
C ALA A 134 39.68 20.16 16.88
N SER A 135 39.09 19.85 18.04
CA SER A 135 37.66 19.52 18.15
C SER A 135 36.76 20.70 17.82
N ALA A 136 37.20 21.93 18.08
CA ALA A 136 36.47 23.13 17.67
C ALA A 136 36.46 23.27 16.14
N SER A 137 37.61 23.09 15.47
CA SER A 137 37.67 23.11 14.00
C SER A 137 36.83 21.99 13.37
N GLU A 138 36.90 20.76 13.90
CA GLU A 138 36.10 19.63 13.41
C GLU A 138 34.60 19.91 13.55
N ASN A 139 34.16 20.48 14.68
CA ASN A 139 32.77 20.90 14.85
C ASN A 139 32.33 21.98 13.85
N THR A 140 33.22 22.90 13.45
CA THR A 140 32.90 23.88 12.40
C THR A 140 32.73 23.24 11.03
N GLU A 141 33.53 22.23 10.71
CA GLU A 141 33.41 21.48 9.45
C GLU A 141 32.15 20.62 9.42
N LEU A 142 31.85 19.91 10.51
CA LEU A 142 30.61 19.14 10.64
C LEU A 142 29.37 20.04 10.52
N ARG A 143 29.42 21.27 11.05
CA ARG A 143 28.33 22.25 10.86
C ARG A 143 28.14 22.61 9.40
N LYS A 144 29.21 22.89 8.65
CA LYS A 144 29.14 23.19 7.21
C LYS A 144 28.59 22.00 6.42
N SER A 145 29.10 20.79 6.68
CA SER A 145 28.62 19.56 6.02
C SER A 145 27.13 19.31 6.28
N ASN A 146 26.66 19.55 7.50
CA ASN A 146 25.25 19.44 7.85
C ASN A 146 24.37 20.48 7.13
N GLU A 147 24.85 21.71 6.93
CA GLU A 147 24.13 22.70 6.12
C GLU A 147 24.01 22.26 4.66
N ASP A 148 25.07 21.69 4.09
CA ASP A 148 25.05 21.21 2.70
C ASP A 148 24.12 20.00 2.53
N LEU A 149 24.12 19.08 3.50
CA LEU A 149 23.16 17.97 3.54
C LEU A 149 21.72 18.47 3.65
N LYS A 150 21.48 19.51 4.46
CA LYS A 150 20.16 20.13 4.59
C LYS A 150 19.68 20.72 3.26
N LYS A 151 20.56 21.39 2.52
CA LYS A 151 20.23 21.92 1.17
C LYS A 151 19.91 20.78 0.19
N LYS A 152 20.71 19.71 0.18
CA LYS A 152 20.45 18.53 -0.68
C LYS A 152 19.11 17.88 -0.37
N ASN A 153 18.77 17.72 0.91
CA ASN A 153 17.48 17.17 1.32
C ASN A 153 16.32 18.05 0.84
N GLN A 154 16.43 19.38 0.97
CA GLN A 154 15.42 20.30 0.43
C GLN A 154 15.29 20.20 -1.09
N THR A 155 16.39 20.01 -1.83
CA THR A 155 16.33 19.80 -3.28
C THR A 155 15.64 18.48 -3.62
N LEU A 156 15.98 17.39 -2.92
CA LEU A 156 15.36 16.09 -3.13
C LEU A 156 13.86 16.10 -2.83
N GLU A 157 13.44 16.76 -1.74
CA GLU A 157 12.03 16.96 -1.42
C GLU A 157 11.29 17.69 -2.55
N LYS A 158 11.88 18.76 -3.10
CA LYS A 158 11.30 19.47 -4.26
C LYS A 158 11.21 18.60 -5.51
N SER A 159 12.25 17.81 -5.79
CA SER A 159 12.25 16.89 -6.94
C SER A 159 11.22 15.77 -6.76
N LEU A 160 11.00 15.29 -5.54
CA LEU A 160 9.97 14.30 -5.22
C LEU A 160 8.56 14.89 -5.41
N GLU A 161 8.33 16.12 -4.95
CA GLU A 161 7.06 16.83 -5.14
C GLU A 161 6.74 17.06 -6.63
N GLN A 162 7.77 17.35 -7.43
CA GLN A 162 7.65 17.45 -8.89
C GLN A 162 7.36 16.10 -9.55
N ALA A 163 7.91 15.01 -9.03
CA ALA A 163 7.63 13.67 -9.54
C ALA A 163 6.21 13.19 -9.18
N SER A 164 5.64 13.60 -8.04
CA SER A 164 4.22 13.35 -7.74
C SER A 164 3.27 14.15 -8.64
N MET A 165 3.77 15.17 -9.35
CA MET A 165 2.99 15.95 -10.32
C MET A 165 3.04 15.38 -11.74
N THR A 166 3.86 14.34 -12.02
CA THR A 166 3.68 13.57 -13.25
C THR A 166 2.47 12.67 -13.08
N ASP A 167 1.39 13.12 -13.70
CA ASP A 167 0.00 12.78 -13.48
C ASP A 167 -0.33 11.34 -13.93
N GLU A 168 0.15 10.34 -13.18
CA GLU A 168 -0.30 8.94 -13.30
C GLU A 168 -1.84 8.89 -13.24
N SER A 169 -2.47 9.78 -12.48
CA SER A 169 -3.93 9.93 -12.42
C SER A 169 -4.54 10.30 -13.78
N SER A 170 -3.95 11.25 -14.52
CA SER A 170 -4.43 11.63 -15.86
C SER A 170 -4.30 10.49 -16.88
N ILE A 171 -3.23 9.69 -16.78
CA ILE A 171 -3.04 8.53 -17.66
C ILE A 171 -4.08 7.45 -17.34
N VAL A 172 -4.28 7.15 -16.05
CA VAL A 172 -5.25 6.15 -15.59
C VAL A 172 -6.68 6.56 -15.94
N GLU A 173 -7.06 7.83 -15.79
CA GLU A 173 -8.39 8.33 -16.21
C GLU A 173 -8.64 8.12 -17.70
N LYS A 174 -7.68 8.46 -18.57
CA LYS A 174 -7.80 8.24 -20.02
C LYS A 174 -7.93 6.77 -20.39
N LEU A 175 -7.16 5.90 -19.72
CA LEU A 175 -7.26 4.45 -19.91
C LEU A 175 -8.62 3.90 -19.44
N ILE A 176 -9.17 4.43 -18.35
CA ILE A 176 -10.51 4.06 -17.88
C ILE A 176 -11.57 4.45 -18.91
N GLU A 177 -11.52 5.68 -19.43
CA GLU A 177 -12.45 6.15 -20.47
C GLU A 177 -12.41 5.27 -21.73
N GLU A 178 -11.22 4.89 -22.18
CA GLU A 178 -11.04 4.05 -23.37
C GLU A 178 -11.57 2.62 -23.14
N VAL A 179 -11.33 2.05 -21.95
CA VAL A 179 -11.87 0.73 -21.58
C VAL A 179 -13.40 0.75 -21.51
N VAL A 180 -14.00 1.80 -20.93
CA VAL A 180 -15.45 1.97 -20.88
C VAL A 180 -16.03 2.05 -22.30
N PHE A 181 -15.43 2.88 -23.16
CA PHE A 181 -15.86 3.01 -24.56
C PHE A 181 -15.80 1.67 -25.31
N ILE A 182 -14.69 0.94 -25.20
CA ILE A 182 -14.54 -0.38 -25.84
C ILE A 182 -15.59 -1.36 -25.32
N THR A 183 -15.87 -1.35 -24.01
CA THR A 183 -16.87 -2.23 -23.40
C THR A 183 -18.27 -1.96 -23.97
N GLU A 184 -18.67 -0.69 -24.11
CA GLU A 184 -19.96 -0.33 -24.73
C GLU A 184 -20.06 -0.79 -26.20
N VAL A 185 -18.97 -0.65 -26.96
CA VAL A 185 -18.92 -1.11 -28.36
C VAL A 185 -19.03 -2.63 -28.42
N PHE A 186 -18.34 -3.35 -27.52
CA PHE A 186 -18.44 -4.81 -27.43
C PHE A 186 -19.84 -5.27 -27.04
N GLU A 187 -20.52 -4.60 -26.12
CA GLU A 187 -21.90 -4.93 -25.77
C GLU A 187 -22.84 -4.79 -26.97
N LYS A 188 -22.73 -3.70 -27.74
CA LYS A 188 -23.50 -3.50 -28.97
C LYS A 188 -23.19 -4.59 -30.01
N PHE A 189 -21.93 -4.97 -30.15
CA PHE A 189 -21.52 -6.07 -31.03
C PHE A 189 -22.12 -7.42 -30.59
N LEU A 190 -22.14 -7.71 -29.29
CA LEU A 190 -22.74 -8.93 -28.73
C LEU A 190 -24.28 -8.95 -28.87
N GLN A 191 -24.93 -7.79 -28.95
CA GLN A 191 -26.36 -7.72 -29.23
C GLN A 191 -26.70 -7.92 -30.72
N SER A 192 -25.81 -7.55 -31.63
CA SER A 192 -26.04 -7.66 -33.09
C SER A 192 -26.48 -9.08 -33.53
N PRO A 193 -25.81 -10.18 -33.14
CA PRO A 193 -26.26 -11.54 -33.47
C PRO A 193 -27.66 -11.88 -32.97
N LYS A 194 -28.04 -11.37 -31.78
CA LYS A 194 -29.37 -11.61 -31.19
C LYS A 194 -30.44 -10.90 -32.02
N THR A 195 -30.22 -9.63 -32.36
CA THR A 195 -31.11 -8.84 -33.21
C THR A 195 -31.26 -9.47 -34.59
N LEU A 196 -30.14 -9.92 -35.17
CA LEU A 196 -30.12 -10.56 -36.48
C LEU A 196 -30.87 -11.90 -36.45
N THR A 197 -30.70 -12.70 -35.38
CA THR A 197 -31.47 -13.95 -35.17
C THR A 197 -32.97 -13.68 -35.08
N VAL A 198 -33.38 -12.62 -34.37
CA VAL A 198 -34.79 -12.24 -34.25
C VAL A 198 -35.36 -11.83 -35.61
N LEU A 199 -34.67 -10.97 -36.36
CA LEU A 199 -35.08 -10.55 -37.69
C LEU A 199 -35.20 -11.73 -38.66
N LEU A 200 -34.21 -12.63 -38.66
CA LEU A 200 -34.23 -13.82 -39.51
C LEU A 200 -35.38 -14.77 -39.16
N LYS A 201 -35.76 -14.87 -37.89
CA LYS A 201 -36.91 -15.70 -37.46
C LYS A 201 -38.24 -15.20 -38.01
N PHE A 202 -38.40 -13.88 -38.19
CA PHE A 202 -39.63 -13.31 -38.75
C PHE A 202 -39.69 -13.36 -40.28
N HIS A 203 -38.57 -13.53 -40.96
CA HIS A 203 -38.49 -13.68 -42.42
C HIS A 203 -38.41 -15.14 -42.90
N GLN A 204 -38.31 -16.12 -42.00
CA GLN A 204 -38.41 -17.53 -42.38
C GLN A 204 -39.86 -17.91 -42.74
N HIS A 205 -40.06 -18.26 -44.01
CA HIS A 205 -41.33 -18.81 -44.48
C HIS A 205 -41.64 -20.10 -43.72
N PRO A 206 -42.89 -20.38 -43.30
CA PRO A 206 -43.24 -21.51 -42.41
C PRO A 206 -42.82 -22.90 -42.90
N TYR A 207 -42.42 -23.03 -44.16
CA TYR A 207 -42.02 -24.27 -44.81
C TYR A 207 -40.59 -24.26 -45.37
N ASP A 208 -39.84 -23.16 -45.21
CA ASP A 208 -38.46 -23.09 -45.71
C ASP A 208 -37.45 -23.37 -44.57
N LYS A 209 -36.77 -24.51 -44.67
CA LYS A 209 -35.71 -24.94 -43.75
C LYS A 209 -34.31 -24.71 -44.30
N SER A 210 -34.20 -24.00 -45.43
CA SER A 210 -32.96 -23.93 -46.22
C SER A 210 -32.55 -22.49 -46.47
N GLY A 211 -32.14 -21.79 -45.42
CA GLY A 211 -31.54 -20.48 -45.59
C GLY A 211 -30.66 -20.16 -44.39
N LEU A 212 -29.38 -19.89 -44.65
CA LEU A 212 -28.37 -19.35 -43.70
C LEU A 212 -27.55 -20.36 -42.90
N GLY A 213 -27.16 -21.48 -43.52
CA GLY A 213 -25.83 -22.05 -43.28
C GLY A 213 -25.52 -22.65 -41.90
N LEU A 214 -26.51 -23.02 -41.07
CA LEU A 214 -26.23 -23.93 -39.95
C LEU A 214 -26.13 -25.38 -40.43
N LYS A 215 -25.03 -26.04 -40.06
CA LYS A 215 -24.74 -27.45 -40.38
C LYS A 215 -25.95 -28.33 -40.05
N LYS A 216 -26.31 -29.20 -41.00
CA LYS A 216 -27.32 -30.26 -40.81
C LYS A 216 -26.93 -31.11 -39.59
N GLY A 217 -27.57 -30.83 -38.46
CA GLY A 217 -27.55 -31.69 -37.29
C GLY A 217 -28.22 -33.01 -37.64
N THR A 218 -27.44 -34.07 -37.49
CA THR A 218 -27.76 -35.50 -37.53
C THR A 218 -29.24 -35.88 -37.47
N THR A 219 -29.62 -36.66 -38.47
CA THR A 219 -30.84 -37.45 -38.60
C THR A 219 -31.20 -38.22 -37.33
N SER A 220 -32.41 -37.99 -36.83
CA SER A 220 -33.22 -38.99 -36.12
C SER A 220 -34.57 -39.04 -36.83
N PHE A 221 -34.60 -39.74 -37.96
CA PHE A 221 -35.85 -40.19 -38.56
C PHE A 221 -36.46 -41.23 -37.61
N LYS A 222 -37.57 -40.87 -36.94
CA LYS A 222 -38.55 -41.89 -36.53
C LYS A 222 -39.23 -42.36 -37.81
N SER A 223 -38.98 -43.61 -38.18
CA SER A 223 -39.70 -44.32 -39.23
C SER A 223 -41.19 -44.43 -38.87
N PRO A 224 -42.12 -43.96 -39.73
CA PRO A 224 -43.50 -44.41 -39.69
C PRO A 224 -43.59 -45.75 -40.43
N SER A 225 -44.20 -46.71 -39.75
CA SER A 225 -44.53 -48.08 -40.15
C SER A 225 -44.85 -48.30 -41.64
N ASP A 226 -44.34 -49.41 -42.15
CA ASP A 226 -44.54 -49.99 -43.46
C ASP A 226 -46.03 -50.23 -43.81
N SER A 227 -46.60 -49.36 -44.63
CA SER A 227 -47.64 -49.76 -45.58
C SER A 227 -47.65 -48.80 -46.77
N ASN A 228 -46.90 -49.13 -47.81
CA ASN A 228 -46.83 -48.36 -49.07
C ASN A 228 -48.12 -48.44 -49.91
N LYS A 229 -49.30 -48.48 -49.30
CA LYS A 229 -50.59 -48.50 -49.99
C LYS A 229 -51.25 -47.13 -49.91
N CYS A 230 -51.83 -46.66 -51.00
CA CYS A 230 -52.57 -45.40 -50.99
C CYS A 230 -53.87 -45.55 -50.18
N ASP A 231 -54.04 -44.81 -49.08
CA ASP A 231 -55.22 -44.88 -48.20
C ASP A 231 -56.58 -44.59 -48.88
N LEU A 232 -56.59 -44.16 -50.15
CA LEU A 232 -57.81 -43.89 -50.91
C LEU A 232 -58.23 -45.06 -51.82
N CYS A 233 -57.33 -45.99 -52.14
CA CYS A 233 -57.61 -47.12 -53.04
C CYS A 233 -56.74 -48.36 -52.80
N ASP A 234 -56.04 -48.42 -51.68
CA ASP A 234 -55.15 -49.49 -51.21
C ASP A 234 -54.09 -49.98 -52.20
N ASN A 235 -53.76 -49.16 -53.20
CA ASN A 235 -52.83 -49.51 -54.27
C ASN A 235 -51.47 -48.86 -54.04
N SER A 236 -50.39 -49.59 -54.29
CA SER A 236 -49.02 -49.17 -53.93
C SER A 236 -48.24 -48.44 -55.03
N SER A 237 -48.86 -48.28 -56.20
CA SER A 237 -48.21 -47.69 -57.39
C SER A 237 -48.12 -46.16 -57.39
N HIS A 238 -48.77 -45.47 -56.45
CA HIS A 238 -48.83 -44.01 -56.44
C HIS A 238 -49.01 -43.43 -55.03
N PHE A 239 -48.53 -42.21 -54.85
CA PHE A 239 -48.76 -41.44 -53.63
C PHE A 239 -50.19 -40.87 -53.59
N LYS A 240 -50.76 -40.73 -52.39
CA LYS A 240 -52.14 -40.28 -52.12
C LYS A 240 -52.59 -39.04 -52.89
N PHE A 241 -51.70 -38.08 -53.13
CA PHE A 241 -52.02 -36.84 -53.84
C PHE A 241 -52.24 -37.02 -55.35
N LYS A 242 -51.76 -38.14 -55.94
CA LYS A 242 -51.98 -38.51 -57.34
C LYS A 242 -53.11 -39.53 -57.52
N CYS A 243 -53.85 -39.89 -56.46
CA CYS A 243 -54.94 -40.87 -56.56
C CYS A 243 -56.16 -40.29 -57.28
N ILE A 244 -56.66 -41.01 -58.30
CA ILE A 244 -57.83 -40.61 -59.09
C ILE A 244 -59.13 -40.54 -58.26
N HIS A 245 -59.21 -41.28 -57.15
CA HIS A 245 -60.36 -41.28 -56.24
C HIS A 245 -60.44 -40.02 -55.36
N LYS A 246 -59.37 -39.21 -55.29
CA LYS A 246 -59.30 -37.99 -54.47
C LYS A 246 -60.32 -36.91 -54.91
N LYS A 247 -60.66 -36.83 -56.20
CA LYS A 247 -61.61 -35.81 -56.72
C LYS A 247 -63.09 -36.14 -56.47
N ARG A 248 -63.44 -37.39 -56.13
CA ARG A 248 -64.84 -37.79 -55.89
C ARG A 248 -65.40 -37.39 -54.52
N GLN A 249 -64.57 -36.95 -53.57
CA GLN A 249 -65.03 -36.52 -52.25
C GLN A 249 -65.36 -35.01 -52.13
N MET A 250 -65.07 -34.20 -53.15
CA MET A 250 -65.29 -32.74 -53.11
C MET A 250 -66.58 -32.25 -53.77
N SER A 251 -67.46 -33.15 -54.24
CA SER A 251 -68.74 -32.79 -54.85
C SER A 251 -69.92 -33.21 -53.98
N LYS A 252 -70.22 -32.43 -52.93
CA LYS A 252 -71.55 -32.35 -52.29
C LYS A 252 -71.58 -31.09 -51.41
N GLY A 253 -72.19 -30.03 -51.93
CA GLY A 253 -72.35 -28.75 -51.26
C GLY A 253 -72.87 -27.67 -52.20
N THR A 254 -74.08 -27.85 -52.74
CA THR A 254 -74.86 -26.76 -53.32
C THR A 254 -75.68 -26.10 -52.20
N ASN A 255 -75.78 -24.77 -52.22
CA ASN A 255 -76.94 -23.91 -51.86
C ASN A 255 -76.41 -22.46 -51.67
N SER A 256 -76.55 -21.56 -52.64
CA SER A 256 -77.74 -20.75 -52.99
C SER A 256 -78.03 -19.58 -52.03
N VAL A 257 -77.24 -18.50 -52.10
CA VAL A 257 -77.69 -17.14 -51.75
C VAL A 257 -76.96 -16.14 -52.66
N GLY A 258 -77.71 -15.48 -53.55
CA GLY A 258 -77.24 -14.38 -54.40
C GLY A 258 -77.05 -13.05 -53.64
N PRO A 259 -76.43 -12.03 -54.26
CA PRO A 259 -75.99 -10.83 -53.56
C PRO A 259 -77.16 -9.92 -53.17
N LYS A 260 -77.21 -9.46 -51.91
CA LYS A 260 -78.08 -8.36 -51.48
C LYS A 260 -77.39 -7.03 -51.80
N LYS A 261 -78.02 -6.23 -52.67
CA LYS A 261 -77.75 -4.80 -52.84
C LYS A 261 -78.14 -4.05 -51.57
N ILE A 262 -77.26 -3.17 -51.06
CA ILE A 262 -77.52 -1.74 -50.78
C ILE A 262 -76.22 -1.00 -51.09
#